data_AF-A0A6G4PIA4-F1
#
_entry.id   AF-A0A6G4PIA4-F1
#
_cell.length_a   1.000
_cell.length_b   1.000
_cell.length_c   1.000
_cell.angle_alpha   90.00
_cell.angle_beta   90.00
_cell.angle_gamma   90.00
#
_symmetry.space_group_name_H-M   'P 1'
#
loop_
_entity.id
_entity.type
_entity.pdbx_description
1 polymer ?
#
loop_
_entity_poly.entity_id
_entity_poly.type
_entity_poly.pdbx_seq_one_letter_code
_entity_poly.pdbx_strand_id
1 'polypeptide(L)'
;MLDKAQRIGLAKILADNLNEGDWYSVCSLAGFPEYAHESFMKDVRWKNEGLSYKCIKIVENILGADEGNIKHFWNIESIPRVIKNRDNNIYNAIESYINGDILKTVTASPVNHTNENIYTLLKDAEYLIQHQGPGNAYDRIHTALHATLKMMCDKHGIIRKDDAGVHELLPLINNHLKAQGSTERNKLVFDMLRSTNSILDKANQLRNHHSNAHPNDGLLNDADAKFAINLIRSIMSYLDDLLGGDKLTFQS
;
A
#
# COMPACT_ATOMS: atom_id res chain seq x y z
N MET A 1 0.30 -9.06 -7.03
CA MET A 1 1.14 -9.22 -8.24
C MET A 1 0.28 -9.72 -9.39
N LEU A 2 0.62 -9.38 -10.65
CA LEU A 2 -0.08 -9.90 -11.83
C LEU A 2 0.12 -11.40 -12.03
N ASP A 3 -0.98 -12.13 -12.17
CA ASP A 3 -0.96 -13.53 -12.57
C ASP A 3 -0.54 -13.71 -14.05
N LYS A 4 -0.36 -14.96 -14.48
CA LYS A 4 0.09 -15.26 -15.84
C LYS A 4 -0.89 -14.79 -16.93
N ALA A 5 -2.19 -14.90 -16.70
CA ALA A 5 -3.20 -14.45 -17.66
C ALA A 5 -3.19 -12.93 -17.78
N GLN A 6 -3.05 -12.22 -16.66
CA GLN A 6 -2.94 -10.78 -16.59
C GLN A 6 -1.65 -10.27 -17.26
N ARG A 7 -0.51 -10.95 -17.09
CA ARG A 7 0.75 -10.60 -17.80
C ARG A 7 0.60 -10.76 -19.32
N ILE A 8 -0.05 -11.82 -19.78
CA ILE A 8 -0.33 -12.02 -21.21
C ILE A 8 -1.29 -10.95 -21.74
N GLY A 9 -2.35 -10.63 -21.00
CA GLY A 9 -3.30 -9.56 -21.34
C GLY A 9 -2.61 -8.21 -21.44
N LEU A 10 -1.79 -7.86 -20.45
CA LEU A 10 -0.98 -6.65 -20.44
C LEU A 10 -0.06 -6.59 -21.66
N ALA A 11 0.68 -7.67 -21.95
CA ALA A 11 1.59 -7.70 -23.08
C ALA A 11 0.90 -7.45 -24.43
N LYS A 12 -0.33 -7.94 -24.61
CA LYS A 12 -1.13 -7.65 -25.81
C LYS A 12 -1.55 -6.17 -25.87
N ILE A 13 -1.97 -5.60 -24.75
CA ILE A 13 -2.30 -4.17 -24.66
C ILE A 13 -1.07 -3.32 -25.02
N LEU A 14 0.09 -3.66 -24.48
CA LEU A 14 1.34 -2.96 -24.76
C LEU A 14 1.78 -3.13 -26.22
N ALA A 15 1.65 -4.32 -26.79
CA ALA A 15 1.96 -4.59 -28.20
C ALA A 15 1.16 -3.69 -29.15
N ASP A 16 -0.10 -3.39 -28.81
CA ASP A 16 -0.96 -2.54 -29.63
C ASP A 16 -0.62 -1.05 -29.50
N ASN A 17 -0.21 -0.60 -28.32
CA ASN A 17 -0.18 0.83 -27.98
C ASN A 17 1.22 1.45 -27.88
N LEU A 18 2.27 0.65 -27.65
CA LEU A 18 3.64 1.15 -27.55
C LEU A 18 4.30 1.28 -28.92
N ASN A 19 5.06 2.36 -29.09
CA ASN A 19 5.93 2.59 -30.25
C ASN A 19 7.36 2.11 -29.98
N GLU A 20 8.24 2.19 -31.00
CA GLU A 20 9.64 1.75 -30.89
C GLU A 20 10.41 2.47 -29.76
N GLY A 21 10.19 3.78 -29.61
CA GLY A 21 10.82 4.60 -28.57
C GLY A 21 10.39 4.16 -27.17
N ASP A 22 9.10 3.91 -26.96
CA ASP A 22 8.58 3.43 -25.69
C ASP A 22 9.21 2.08 -25.31
N TRP A 23 9.23 1.13 -26.25
CA TRP A 23 9.85 -0.18 -26.04
C TRP A 23 11.35 -0.07 -25.74
N TYR A 24 12.07 0.79 -26.46
CA TYR A 24 13.49 1.03 -26.22
C TYR A 24 13.72 1.59 -24.81
N SER A 25 12.94 2.58 -24.40
CA SER A 25 13.02 3.19 -23.07
C SER A 25 12.73 2.17 -21.97
N VAL A 26 11.66 1.38 -22.09
CA VAL A 26 11.30 0.39 -21.07
C VAL A 26 12.37 -0.69 -20.96
N CYS A 27 12.81 -1.28 -22.08
CA CYS A 27 13.85 -2.31 -22.07
C CYS A 27 15.16 -1.79 -21.46
N SER A 28 15.55 -0.56 -21.78
CA SER A 28 16.77 0.05 -21.22
C SER A 28 16.65 0.31 -19.72
N LEU A 29 15.53 0.88 -19.26
CA LEU A 29 15.31 1.20 -17.85
C LEU A 29 15.16 -0.06 -16.98
N ALA A 30 14.57 -1.13 -17.53
CA ALA A 30 14.42 -2.41 -16.86
C ALA A 30 15.71 -3.25 -16.83
N GLY A 31 16.79 -2.81 -17.49
CA GLY A 31 18.06 -3.53 -17.54
C GLY A 31 18.13 -4.66 -18.57
N PHE A 32 17.27 -4.61 -19.60
CA PHE A 32 17.21 -5.59 -20.70
C PHE A 32 17.33 -4.96 -22.09
N PRO A 33 18.37 -4.15 -22.38
CA PRO A 33 18.52 -3.49 -23.67
C PRO A 33 18.60 -4.46 -24.86
N GLU A 34 18.99 -5.72 -24.65
CA GLU A 34 19.05 -6.76 -25.67
C GLU A 34 17.67 -7.10 -26.29
N TYR A 35 16.58 -6.85 -25.57
CA TYR A 35 15.24 -7.04 -26.12
C TYR A 35 14.84 -5.93 -27.11
N ALA A 36 15.52 -4.79 -27.09
CA ALA A 36 15.31 -3.67 -28.00
C ALA A 36 16.09 -3.79 -29.33
N HIS A 37 16.26 -5.01 -29.85
CA HIS A 37 17.02 -5.28 -31.06
C HIS A 37 16.25 -4.94 -32.34
N GLU A 38 16.98 -4.75 -33.45
CA GLU A 38 16.46 -4.23 -34.72
C GLU A 38 15.27 -5.04 -35.27
N SER A 39 15.29 -6.38 -35.16
CA SER A 39 14.18 -7.21 -35.61
C SER A 39 12.90 -6.95 -34.82
N PHE A 40 12.98 -6.80 -33.50
CA PHE A 40 11.81 -6.50 -32.68
C PHE A 40 11.27 -5.10 -32.97
N MET A 41 12.15 -4.12 -33.15
CA MET A 41 11.73 -2.75 -33.51
C MET A 41 11.00 -2.69 -34.85
N LYS A 42 11.48 -3.43 -35.85
CA LYS A 42 10.75 -3.60 -37.11
C LYS A 42 9.35 -4.19 -36.88
N ASP A 43 9.21 -5.21 -36.04
CA ASP A 43 7.90 -5.79 -35.76
C ASP A 43 6.96 -4.81 -35.06
N VAL A 44 7.47 -3.98 -34.14
CA VAL A 44 6.71 -2.93 -33.47
C VAL A 44 6.23 -1.88 -34.48
N ARG A 45 7.12 -1.43 -35.37
CA ARG A 45 6.83 -0.40 -36.39
C ARG A 45 5.79 -0.84 -37.39
N TRP A 46 5.90 -2.08 -37.87
CA TRP A 46 5.06 -2.60 -38.95
C TRP A 46 3.89 -3.46 -38.45
N LYS A 47 3.76 -3.64 -37.13
CA LYS A 47 2.76 -4.52 -36.49
C LYS A 47 2.75 -5.92 -37.12
N ASN A 48 3.94 -6.49 -37.31
CA ASN A 48 4.13 -7.78 -37.98
C ASN A 48 3.44 -8.93 -37.23
N GLU A 49 3.08 -9.97 -37.98
CA GLU A 49 2.58 -11.21 -37.42
C GLU A 49 3.62 -11.83 -36.46
N GLY A 50 3.20 -12.12 -35.22
CA GLY A 50 4.10 -12.59 -34.17
C GLY A 50 4.63 -11.52 -33.21
N LEU A 51 4.35 -10.22 -33.45
CA LEU A 51 4.67 -9.14 -32.50
C LEU A 51 4.14 -9.45 -31.10
N SER A 52 2.87 -9.86 -30.99
CA SER A 52 2.25 -10.17 -29.70
C SER A 52 3.00 -11.28 -28.95
N TYR A 53 3.50 -12.30 -29.65
CA TYR A 53 4.28 -13.37 -29.04
C TYR A 53 5.61 -12.86 -28.49
N LYS A 54 6.32 -12.01 -29.26
CA LYS A 54 7.57 -11.38 -28.82
C LYS A 54 7.33 -10.46 -27.61
N CYS A 55 6.29 -9.65 -27.64
CA CYS A 55 5.90 -8.78 -26.53
C CYS A 55 5.57 -9.59 -25.25
N ILE A 56 4.84 -10.70 -25.37
CA ILE A 56 4.56 -11.58 -24.23
C ILE A 56 5.86 -12.05 -23.59
N LYS A 57 6.80 -12.57 -24.38
CA LYS A 57 8.09 -13.05 -23.87
C LYS A 57 8.89 -11.94 -23.19
N ILE A 58 8.94 -10.74 -23.79
CA ILE A 58 9.66 -9.59 -23.23
C ILE A 58 9.04 -9.16 -21.90
N VAL A 59 7.71 -9.00 -21.85
CA VAL A 59 6.99 -8.60 -20.63
C VAL A 59 7.12 -9.66 -19.54
N GLU A 60 7.01 -10.94 -19.87
CA GLU A 60 7.22 -12.03 -18.92
C GLU A 60 8.64 -12.02 -18.34
N ASN A 61 9.67 -11.78 -19.17
CA ASN A 61 11.05 -11.72 -18.71
C ASN A 61 11.31 -10.49 -17.84
N ILE A 62 10.85 -9.30 -18.26
CA ILE A 62 11.02 -8.05 -17.51
C ILE A 62 10.34 -8.14 -16.13
N LEU A 63 9.08 -8.59 -16.09
CA LEU A 63 8.31 -8.72 -14.85
C LEU A 63 8.66 -9.98 -14.05
N GLY A 64 9.35 -10.93 -14.66
CA GLY A 64 9.85 -12.14 -14.00
C GLY A 64 11.17 -11.89 -13.26
N ALA A 65 11.99 -10.97 -13.77
CA ALA A 65 13.25 -10.59 -13.13
C ALA A 65 13.04 -9.65 -11.94
N ASP A 66 12.21 -8.62 -12.11
CA ASP A 66 11.76 -7.76 -11.02
C ASP A 66 10.33 -7.29 -11.31
N GLU A 67 9.44 -7.59 -10.37
CA GLU A 67 8.04 -7.18 -10.41
C GLU A 67 7.89 -5.64 -10.45
N GLY A 68 8.83 -4.94 -9.80
CA GLY A 68 8.91 -3.48 -9.76
C GLY A 68 9.15 -2.85 -11.13
N ASN A 69 9.58 -3.61 -12.14
CA ASN A 69 9.74 -3.11 -13.51
C ASN A 69 8.41 -2.72 -14.16
N ILE A 70 7.27 -3.12 -13.59
CA ILE A 70 5.94 -2.69 -14.04
C ILE A 70 5.80 -1.16 -14.05
N LYS A 71 6.55 -0.45 -13.19
CA LYS A 71 6.58 1.03 -13.17
C LYS A 71 7.06 1.64 -14.48
N HIS A 72 7.95 0.96 -15.21
CA HIS A 72 8.47 1.46 -16.48
C HIS A 72 7.40 1.47 -17.57
N PHE A 73 6.48 0.51 -17.54
CA PHE A 73 5.30 0.50 -18.39
C PHE A 73 4.22 1.47 -17.88
N TRP A 74 3.98 1.49 -16.57
CA TRP A 74 2.93 2.30 -15.95
C TRP A 74 3.14 3.80 -16.10
N ASN A 75 4.39 4.26 -16.06
CA ASN A 75 4.73 5.68 -16.14
C ASN A 75 4.66 6.26 -17.57
N ILE A 76 4.33 5.45 -18.57
CA ILE A 76 4.05 5.94 -19.93
C ILE A 76 2.65 6.56 -19.92
N GLU A 77 2.57 7.86 -20.23
CA GLU A 77 1.39 8.72 -20.02
C GLU A 77 0.05 8.10 -20.49
N SER A 78 0.06 7.44 -21.64
CA SER A 78 -1.15 6.85 -22.23
C SER A 78 -1.56 5.51 -21.61
N ILE A 79 -0.61 4.76 -21.02
CA ILE A 79 -0.79 3.35 -20.67
C ILE A 79 -1.80 3.12 -19.56
N PRO A 80 -1.81 3.84 -18.42
CA PRO A 80 -2.82 3.63 -17.38
C PRO A 80 -4.25 3.79 -17.93
N ARG A 81 -4.49 4.82 -18.76
CA ARG A 81 -5.79 5.05 -19.40
C ARG A 81 -6.16 3.93 -20.37
N VAL A 82 -5.21 3.47 -21.19
CA VAL A 82 -5.43 2.39 -22.15
C VAL A 82 -5.76 1.07 -21.44
N ILE A 83 -5.00 0.72 -20.40
CA ILE A 83 -5.24 -0.51 -19.63
C ILE A 83 -6.62 -0.44 -18.98
N LYS A 84 -6.96 0.67 -18.31
CA LYS A 84 -8.28 0.85 -17.68
C LYS A 84 -9.44 0.62 -18.64
N ASN A 85 -9.31 1.12 -19.86
CA ASN A 85 -10.35 1.00 -20.89
C ASN A 85 -10.45 -0.41 -21.48
N ARG A 86 -9.35 -1.16 -21.55
CA ARG A 86 -9.33 -2.50 -22.16
C ARG A 86 -9.57 -3.62 -21.16
N ASP A 87 -9.01 -3.50 -19.96
CA ASP A 87 -9.12 -4.49 -18.90
C ASP A 87 -8.96 -3.82 -17.53
N ASN A 88 -10.10 -3.54 -16.90
CA ASN A 88 -10.14 -2.89 -15.59
C ASN A 88 -9.53 -3.77 -14.47
N ASN A 89 -9.52 -5.10 -14.64
CA ASN A 89 -8.90 -5.99 -13.65
C ASN A 89 -7.38 -5.88 -13.68
N ILE A 90 -6.77 -5.81 -14.87
CA ILE A 90 -5.33 -5.56 -15.01
C ILE A 90 -4.98 -4.18 -14.46
N TYR A 91 -5.78 -3.15 -14.77
CA TYR A 91 -5.57 -1.80 -14.25
C TYR A 91 -5.55 -1.80 -12.72
N ASN A 92 -6.59 -2.34 -12.08
CA ASN A 92 -6.69 -2.37 -10.62
C ASN A 92 -5.54 -3.15 -9.99
N ALA A 93 -5.10 -4.24 -10.61
CA ALA A 93 -3.99 -5.04 -10.12
C ALA A 93 -2.64 -4.31 -10.19
N ILE A 94 -2.37 -3.58 -11.29
CA ILE A 94 -1.15 -2.76 -11.41
C ILE A 94 -1.23 -1.55 -10.49
N GLU A 95 -2.35 -0.85 -10.44
CA GLU A 95 -2.56 0.32 -9.58
C GLU A 95 -2.37 -0.06 -8.10
N SER A 96 -2.95 -1.19 -7.67
CA SER A 96 -2.76 -1.72 -6.32
C SER A 96 -1.30 -2.05 -6.05
N TYR A 97 -0.59 -2.63 -7.03
CA TYR A 97 0.82 -2.94 -6.90
C TYR A 97 1.69 -1.67 -6.81
N ILE A 98 1.52 -0.71 -7.72
CA ILE A 98 2.29 0.55 -7.76
C ILE A 98 2.06 1.36 -6.48
N ASN A 99 0.81 1.48 -6.05
CA ASN A 99 0.47 2.16 -4.80
C ASN A 99 1.04 1.41 -3.57
N GLY A 100 1.12 0.07 -3.64
CA GLY A 100 1.78 -0.76 -2.62
C GLY A 100 3.31 -0.71 -2.65
N ASP A 101 3.94 -0.46 -3.80
CA ASP A 101 5.41 -0.40 -3.96
C ASP A 101 5.97 0.93 -3.42
N ILE A 102 5.20 2.03 -3.52
CA ILE A 102 5.51 3.31 -2.85
C ILE A 102 5.49 3.14 -1.30
N LEU A 103 4.85 2.07 -0.81
CA LEU A 103 4.72 1.71 0.59
C LEU A 103 5.66 0.57 1.06
N LYS A 104 6.68 0.16 0.27
CA LYS A 104 7.64 -0.88 0.68
C LYS A 104 8.64 -0.39 1.75
N THR A 105 8.14 -0.14 2.95
CA THR A 105 8.81 -0.49 4.20
C THR A 105 8.00 -1.66 4.76
N VAL A 106 8.61 -2.85 4.96
CA VAL A 106 8.04 -4.11 5.48
C VAL A 106 6.50 -4.07 5.55
N THR A 107 5.85 -4.43 4.45
CA THR A 107 4.40 -4.27 4.27
C THR A 107 3.66 -4.95 5.40
N ALA A 108 3.13 -4.11 6.28
CA ALA A 108 1.85 -4.39 6.87
C ALA A 108 0.85 -4.52 5.72
N SER A 109 0.08 -5.61 5.67
CA SER A 109 -1.05 -5.78 4.75
C SER A 109 -1.87 -4.48 4.65
N PRO A 110 -2.33 -4.04 3.46
CA PRO A 110 -3.27 -2.93 3.39
C PRO A 110 -4.44 -3.20 4.34
N VAL A 111 -4.91 -2.16 5.05
CA VAL A 111 -6.10 -2.28 5.91
C VAL A 111 -7.28 -2.57 4.98
N ASN A 112 -7.70 -3.82 4.93
CA ASN A 112 -8.66 -4.36 3.97
C ASN A 112 -10.10 -3.98 4.36
N HIS A 113 -10.35 -3.69 5.64
CA HIS A 113 -11.67 -3.34 6.13
C HIS A 113 -11.70 -1.89 6.59
N THR A 114 -11.66 -0.95 5.63
CA THR A 114 -11.79 0.49 5.89
C THR A 114 -13.13 1.04 5.43
N ASN A 115 -13.60 2.12 6.05
CA ASN A 115 -14.68 2.94 5.51
C ASN A 115 -14.11 4.05 4.60
N GLU A 116 -14.95 4.66 3.77
CA GLU A 116 -14.54 5.69 2.79
C GLU A 116 -13.73 6.84 3.41
N ASN A 117 -14.05 7.20 4.66
CA ASN A 117 -13.35 8.25 5.39
C ASN A 117 -11.90 7.85 5.76
N ILE A 118 -11.67 6.62 6.24
CA ILE A 118 -10.32 6.13 6.55
C ILE A 118 -9.48 5.99 5.27
N TYR A 119 -10.08 5.48 4.20
CA TYR A 119 -9.41 5.38 2.89
C TYR A 119 -8.97 6.76 2.39
N THR A 120 -9.84 7.76 2.48
CA THR A 120 -9.53 9.13 2.08
C THR A 120 -8.39 9.72 2.92
N LEU A 121 -8.40 9.53 4.24
CA LEU A 121 -7.32 10.01 5.12
C LEU A 121 -5.97 9.37 4.80
N LEU A 122 -5.94 8.08 4.47
CA LEU A 122 -4.71 7.39 4.08
C LEU A 122 -4.20 7.87 2.72
N LYS A 123 -5.11 8.15 1.77
CA LYS A 123 -4.76 8.74 0.48
C LYS A 123 -4.21 10.17 0.63
N ASP A 124 -4.82 10.98 1.49
CA ASP A 124 -4.36 12.33 1.79
C ASP A 124 -2.97 12.31 2.44
N ALA A 125 -2.73 11.39 3.38
CA ALA A 125 -1.42 11.20 3.98
C ALA A 125 -0.37 10.86 2.92
N GLU A 126 -0.69 9.97 1.98
CA GLU A 126 0.23 9.58 0.91
C GLU A 126 0.56 10.74 -0.03
N TYR A 127 -0.46 11.54 -0.39
CA TYR A 127 -0.26 12.77 -1.14
C TYR A 127 0.69 13.73 -0.41
N LEU A 128 0.49 13.92 0.90
CA LEU A 128 1.33 14.80 1.73
C LEU A 128 2.77 14.29 1.83
N ILE A 129 3.00 12.99 2.00
CA ILE A 129 4.36 12.40 2.02
C ILE A 129 5.10 12.75 0.73
N GLN A 130 4.42 12.64 -0.41
CA GLN A 130 5.02 12.84 -1.73
C GLN A 130 5.28 14.31 -2.06
N HIS A 131 4.41 15.24 -1.62
CA HIS A 131 4.43 16.63 -2.08
C HIS A 131 4.88 17.64 -1.02
N GLN A 132 4.72 17.31 0.26
CA GLN A 132 4.94 18.24 1.38
C GLN A 132 5.83 17.64 2.48
N GLY A 133 6.19 16.36 2.36
CA GLY A 133 7.06 15.67 3.29
C GLY A 133 6.30 14.96 4.44
N PRO A 134 6.95 13.99 5.10
CA PRO A 134 6.34 13.11 6.09
C PRO A 134 5.82 13.83 7.34
N GLY A 135 6.47 14.91 7.79
CA GLY A 135 6.01 15.69 8.95
C GLY A 135 4.60 16.24 8.75
N ASN A 136 4.27 16.68 7.52
CA ASN A 136 2.94 17.18 7.16
C ASN A 136 1.89 16.06 7.03
N ALA A 137 2.31 14.85 6.68
CA ALA A 137 1.42 13.69 6.59
C ALA A 137 1.06 13.06 7.95
N TYR A 138 1.84 13.37 8.99
CA TYR A 138 1.75 12.71 10.30
C TYR A 138 0.36 12.84 10.93
N ASP A 139 -0.26 14.01 10.87
CA ASP A 139 -1.60 14.26 11.41
C ASP A 139 -2.67 13.41 10.70
N ARG A 140 -2.55 13.22 9.39
CA ARG A 140 -3.48 12.39 8.61
C ARG A 140 -3.35 10.91 8.95
N ILE A 141 -2.12 10.41 9.13
CA ILE A 141 -1.87 9.04 9.58
C ILE A 141 -2.41 8.83 11.01
N HIS A 142 -2.22 9.80 11.90
CA HIS A 142 -2.74 9.73 13.26
C HIS A 142 -4.28 9.71 13.29
N THR A 143 -4.91 10.56 12.49
CA THR A 143 -6.37 10.60 12.33
C THR A 143 -6.91 9.28 11.78
N ALA A 144 -6.23 8.68 10.78
CA ALA A 144 -6.60 7.39 10.22
C ALA A 144 -6.48 6.25 11.26
N LEU A 145 -5.42 6.24 12.08
CA LEU A 145 -5.27 5.30 13.19
C LEU A 145 -6.44 5.44 14.18
N HIS A 146 -6.76 6.67 14.59
CA HIS A 146 -7.84 6.92 15.53
C HIS A 146 -9.19 6.43 15.01
N ALA A 147 -9.51 6.75 13.77
CA ALA A 147 -10.72 6.29 13.09
C ALA A 147 -10.77 4.76 12.97
N THR A 148 -9.63 4.12 12.68
CA THR A 148 -9.52 2.65 12.60
C THR A 148 -9.79 1.99 13.94
N LEU A 149 -9.19 2.49 15.03
CA LEU A 149 -9.43 1.95 16.38
C LEU A 149 -10.89 2.09 16.81
N LYS A 150 -11.52 3.24 16.51
CA LYS A 150 -12.96 3.43 16.77
C LYS A 150 -13.82 2.43 16.00
N MET A 151 -13.56 2.31 14.70
CA MET A 151 -14.28 1.38 13.83
C MET A 151 -14.13 -0.08 14.28
N MET A 152 -12.93 -0.49 14.72
CA MET A 152 -12.72 -1.83 15.28
C MET A 152 -13.49 -2.04 16.59
N CYS A 153 -13.53 -1.06 17.48
CA CYS A 153 -14.37 -1.15 18.67
C CYS A 153 -15.84 -1.31 18.29
N ASP A 154 -16.33 -0.50 17.35
CA ASP A 154 -17.73 -0.49 16.94
C ASP A 154 -18.12 -1.82 16.26
N LYS A 155 -17.28 -2.34 15.35
CA LYS A 155 -17.50 -3.61 14.64
C LYS A 155 -17.58 -4.81 15.60
N HIS A 156 -16.85 -4.77 16.72
CA HIS A 156 -16.78 -5.87 17.70
C HIS A 156 -17.60 -5.64 18.96
N GLY A 157 -18.47 -4.62 18.99
CA GLY A 157 -19.32 -4.32 20.14
C GLY A 157 -18.56 -3.92 21.41
N ILE A 158 -17.34 -3.39 21.28
CA ILE A 158 -16.52 -2.93 22.39
C ILE A 158 -17.00 -1.53 22.80
N ILE A 159 -17.51 -1.42 24.03
CA ILE A 159 -18.01 -0.15 24.58
C ILE A 159 -16.84 0.83 24.76
N ARG A 160 -16.94 2.00 24.12
CA ARG A 160 -16.00 3.12 24.20
C ARG A 160 -16.76 4.45 24.39
N LYS A 161 -16.07 5.48 24.87
CA LYS A 161 -16.59 6.86 24.83
C LYS A 161 -16.53 7.40 23.40
N ASP A 162 -17.34 8.41 23.09
CA ASP A 162 -17.33 9.08 21.78
C ASP A 162 -16.05 9.89 21.54
N ASP A 163 -15.54 10.52 22.58
CA ASP A 163 -14.31 11.32 22.60
C ASP A 163 -13.05 10.50 22.92
N ALA A 164 -13.17 9.18 23.05
CA ALA A 164 -12.08 8.31 23.46
C ALA A 164 -10.86 8.46 22.56
N GLY A 165 -9.70 8.75 23.14
CA GLY A 165 -8.43 8.91 22.42
C GLY A 165 -7.77 7.58 22.06
N VAL A 166 -6.73 7.62 21.21
CA VAL A 166 -5.94 6.43 20.83
C VAL A 166 -5.44 5.64 22.05
N HIS A 167 -5.00 6.36 23.10
CA HIS A 167 -4.51 5.78 24.35
C HIS A 167 -5.60 5.05 25.17
N GLU A 168 -6.87 5.40 25.00
CA GLU A 168 -8.01 4.71 25.64
C GLU A 168 -8.50 3.53 24.79
N LEU A 169 -8.49 3.65 23.47
CA LEU A 169 -9.06 2.65 22.56
C LEU A 169 -8.24 1.37 22.45
N LEU A 170 -6.92 1.47 22.31
CA LEU A 170 -6.08 0.29 22.10
C LEU A 170 -6.08 -0.67 23.33
N PRO A 171 -6.07 -0.20 24.59
CA PRO A 171 -6.29 -1.06 25.75
C PRO A 171 -7.62 -1.83 25.72
N LEU A 172 -8.72 -1.21 25.24
CA LEU A 172 -10.01 -1.87 25.12
C LEU A 172 -9.95 -3.03 24.12
N ILE A 173 -9.35 -2.80 22.96
CA ILE A 173 -9.13 -3.82 21.93
C ILE A 173 -8.25 -4.96 22.47
N ASN A 174 -7.16 -4.64 23.15
CA ASN A 174 -6.27 -5.64 23.74
C ASN A 174 -6.99 -6.50 24.80
N ASN A 175 -7.85 -5.91 25.62
CA ASN A 175 -8.64 -6.64 26.60
C ASN A 175 -9.68 -7.54 25.93
N HIS A 176 -10.34 -7.06 24.88
CA HIS A 176 -11.25 -7.86 24.07
C HIS A 176 -10.55 -9.08 23.46
N LEU A 177 -9.38 -8.89 22.84
CA LEU A 177 -8.57 -9.97 22.27
C LEU A 177 -8.13 -11.01 23.31
N LYS A 178 -7.82 -10.58 24.54
CA LYS A 178 -7.50 -11.49 25.65
C LYS A 178 -8.72 -12.30 26.11
N ALA A 179 -9.87 -11.64 26.20
CA ALA A 179 -11.13 -12.27 26.63
C ALA A 179 -11.63 -13.31 25.63
N GLN A 180 -11.33 -13.16 24.33
CA GLN A 180 -11.65 -14.15 23.30
C GLN A 180 -10.89 -15.49 23.43
N GLY A 181 -10.01 -15.65 24.42
CA GLY A 181 -9.51 -16.98 24.82
C GLY A 181 -8.76 -17.71 23.72
N SER A 182 -7.92 -17.01 22.96
CA SER A 182 -7.03 -17.64 21.97
C SER A 182 -6.00 -18.52 22.65
N THR A 183 -6.35 -19.78 22.89
CA THR A 183 -5.54 -20.83 23.52
C THR A 183 -4.23 -21.13 22.80
N GLU A 184 -4.00 -20.59 21.60
CA GLU A 184 -2.77 -20.76 20.80
C GLU A 184 -1.95 -19.47 20.57
N ARG A 185 -2.34 -18.30 21.10
CA ARG A 185 -1.61 -17.06 20.80
C ARG A 185 -0.40 -16.89 21.72
N ASN A 186 0.77 -16.76 21.11
CA ASN A 186 2.04 -16.62 21.81
C ASN A 186 2.00 -15.42 22.77
N LYS A 187 2.30 -15.65 24.05
CA LYS A 187 2.38 -14.62 25.10
C LYS A 187 3.24 -13.40 24.68
N LEU A 188 4.32 -13.64 23.93
CA LEU A 188 5.20 -12.59 23.40
C LEU A 188 4.45 -11.62 22.48
N VAL A 189 3.45 -12.09 21.74
CA VAL A 189 2.62 -11.24 20.87
C VAL A 189 1.74 -10.30 21.68
N PHE A 190 1.17 -10.77 22.79
CA PHE A 190 0.44 -9.91 23.72
C PHE A 190 1.34 -8.89 24.42
N ASP A 191 2.60 -9.24 24.68
CA ASP A 191 3.59 -8.31 25.23
C ASP A 191 4.02 -7.25 24.19
N MET A 192 4.13 -7.63 22.91
CA MET A 192 4.32 -6.68 21.81
C MET A 192 3.13 -5.72 21.69
N LEU A 193 1.89 -6.22 21.69
CA LEU A 193 0.67 -5.40 21.69
C LEU A 193 0.58 -4.44 22.88
N ARG A 194 1.09 -4.84 24.05
CA ARG A 194 1.19 -3.94 25.21
C ARG A 194 2.22 -2.85 24.97
N SER A 195 3.37 -3.19 24.41
CA SER A 195 4.42 -2.22 24.05
C SER A 195 3.93 -1.22 23.00
N THR A 196 3.04 -1.66 22.10
CA THR A 196 2.35 -0.79 21.14
C THR A 196 1.58 0.35 21.81
N ASN A 197 0.97 0.14 22.99
CA ASN A 197 0.33 1.23 23.73
C ASN A 197 1.32 2.36 24.06
N SER A 198 2.52 2.01 24.53
CA SER A 198 3.58 2.98 24.85
C SER A 198 4.05 3.73 23.61
N ILE A 199 4.22 3.01 22.49
CA ILE A 199 4.57 3.58 21.19
C ILE A 199 3.52 4.60 20.73
N LEU A 200 2.23 4.23 20.77
CA LEU A 200 1.15 5.11 20.33
C LEU A 200 0.94 6.31 21.27
N ASP A 201 1.21 6.15 22.56
CA ASP A 201 1.21 7.27 23.51
C ASP A 201 2.31 8.29 23.16
N LYS A 202 3.52 7.80 22.83
CA LYS A 202 4.60 8.67 22.34
C LYS A 202 4.28 9.30 21.00
N ALA A 203 3.57 8.59 20.11
CA ALA A 203 3.05 9.17 18.88
C ALA A 203 2.04 10.31 19.14
N ASN A 204 1.15 10.17 20.14
CA ASN A 204 0.27 11.27 20.56
C ASN A 204 1.06 12.49 21.05
N GLN A 205 2.08 12.27 21.88
CA GLN A 205 2.95 13.34 22.39
C GLN A 205 3.67 14.04 21.24
N LEU A 206 4.15 13.29 20.25
CA LEU A 206 4.80 13.81 19.05
C LEU A 206 3.86 14.71 18.24
N ARG A 207 2.62 14.28 18.01
CA ARG A 207 1.58 15.11 17.37
C ARG A 207 1.35 16.42 18.11
N ASN A 208 1.25 16.34 19.44
CA ASN A 208 0.94 17.51 20.27
C ASN A 208 2.10 18.51 20.34
N HIS A 209 3.35 18.05 20.31
CA HIS A 209 4.53 18.93 20.20
C HIS A 209 4.66 19.55 18.80
N HIS A 210 4.24 18.83 17.75
CA HIS A 210 4.16 19.38 16.38
C HIS A 210 3.12 20.50 16.21
N SER A 211 2.03 20.44 16.96
CA SER A 211 0.89 21.36 16.80
C SER A 211 1.02 22.64 17.64
N ASN A 212 2.00 22.74 18.55
CA ASN A 212 2.16 23.89 19.44
C ASN A 212 3.30 24.81 18.96
N ALA A 213 2.97 26.09 18.83
CA ALA A 213 3.79 27.19 18.33
C ALA A 213 5.00 27.59 19.22
N HIS A 214 5.86 26.63 19.57
CA HIS A 214 7.16 26.91 20.15
C HIS A 214 8.27 26.55 19.14
N PRO A 215 8.89 27.55 18.48
CA PRO A 215 9.87 27.35 17.40
C PRO A 215 11.18 26.64 17.80
N ASN A 216 11.34 26.20 19.05
CA ASN A 216 12.65 25.88 19.64
C ASN A 216 12.83 24.45 20.18
N ASP A 217 11.82 23.57 20.11
CA ASP A 217 12.06 22.12 20.26
C ASP A 217 11.87 21.49 18.88
N GLY A 218 12.98 21.03 18.30
CA GLY A 218 13.11 20.76 16.87
C GLY A 218 11.93 20.03 16.24
N LEU A 219 11.41 20.61 15.14
CA LEU A 219 10.51 19.94 14.20
C LEU A 219 10.97 18.49 13.99
N LEU A 220 10.05 17.52 14.14
CA LEU A 220 10.27 16.13 13.75
C LEU A 220 10.85 16.12 12.35
N ASN A 221 12.09 15.67 12.28
CA ASN A 221 12.76 15.53 11.01
C ASN A 221 12.04 14.45 10.19
N ASP A 222 12.24 14.49 8.88
CA ASP A 222 11.61 13.57 7.96
C ASP A 222 11.89 12.09 8.27
N ALA A 223 13.05 11.77 8.86
CA ALA A 223 13.41 10.39 9.20
C ALA A 223 12.57 9.87 10.36
N ASP A 224 12.42 10.65 11.43
CA ASP A 224 11.63 10.29 12.61
C ASP A 224 10.12 10.29 12.28
N ALA A 225 9.68 11.20 11.40
CA ALA A 225 8.33 11.20 10.87
C ALA A 225 8.02 9.95 10.05
N LYS A 226 8.93 9.55 9.16
CA LYS A 226 8.81 8.28 8.40
C LYS A 226 8.79 7.07 9.34
N PHE A 227 9.67 7.04 10.34
CA PHE A 227 9.71 5.97 11.33
C PHE A 227 8.36 5.84 12.06
N ALA A 228 7.82 6.94 12.57
CA ALA A 228 6.56 6.93 13.30
C ALA A 228 5.36 6.57 12.39
N ILE A 229 5.32 7.09 11.16
CA ILE A 229 4.27 6.74 10.17
C ILE A 229 4.29 5.25 9.86
N ASN A 230 5.46 4.68 9.59
CA ASN A 230 5.59 3.26 9.28
C ASN A 230 5.17 2.38 10.46
N LEU A 231 5.55 2.77 11.68
CA LEU A 231 5.15 2.05 12.89
C LEU A 231 3.63 2.07 13.08
N ILE A 232 2.97 3.21 12.86
CA ILE A 232 1.50 3.33 12.91
C ILE A 232 0.83 2.46 11.84
N ARG A 233 1.33 2.49 10.60
CA ARG A 233 0.82 1.65 9.50
C ARG A 233 0.94 0.16 9.83
N SER A 234 2.08 -0.26 10.39
CA SER A 234 2.30 -1.64 10.86
C SER A 234 1.29 -2.06 11.92
N ILE A 235 0.97 -1.18 12.86
CA ILE A 235 -0.01 -1.45 13.92
C ILE A 235 -1.43 -1.56 13.34
N MET A 236 -1.83 -0.62 12.48
CA MET A 236 -3.18 -0.60 11.89
C MET A 236 -3.47 -1.87 11.09
N SER A 237 -2.53 -2.27 10.24
CA SER A 237 -2.62 -3.49 9.46
C SER A 237 -2.70 -4.75 10.31
N TYR A 238 -1.85 -4.86 11.35
CA TYR A 238 -1.92 -6.01 12.25
C TYR A 238 -3.28 -6.11 12.96
N LEU A 239 -3.84 -4.97 13.38
CA LEU A 239 -5.18 -4.94 13.97
C LEU A 239 -6.27 -5.31 12.97
N ASP A 240 -6.15 -4.90 11.71
CA ASP A 240 -7.05 -5.27 10.63
C ASP A 240 -7.00 -6.76 10.29
N ASP A 241 -5.82 -7.37 10.26
CA ASP A 241 -5.71 -8.82 10.06
C ASP A 241 -6.34 -9.59 11.24
N LEU A 242 -6.27 -9.04 12.46
CA LEU A 242 -6.83 -9.66 13.66
C LEU A 242 -8.35 -9.53 13.78
N LEU A 243 -8.92 -8.39 13.36
CA LEU A 243 -10.29 -7.97 13.69
C LEU A 243 -11.12 -7.62 12.46
N GLY A 244 -10.48 -7.40 11.33
CA GLY A 244 -11.14 -6.99 10.11
C GLY A 244 -11.87 -8.13 9.41
N GLY A 245 -11.33 -9.36 9.44
CA GLY A 245 -12.01 -10.52 8.87
C GLY A 245 -13.32 -10.83 9.60
N ASP A 246 -14.42 -10.92 8.85
CA ASP A 246 -15.67 -11.48 9.37
C ASP A 246 -15.42 -12.93 9.77
N LYS A 247 -15.25 -13.19 11.07
CA LYS A 247 -15.54 -14.52 11.61
C LYS A 247 -17.05 -14.72 11.56
N LEU A 248 -17.56 -15.01 10.36
CA LEU A 248 -18.68 -15.93 10.19
C LEU A 248 -18.16 -17.33 10.54
N THR A 249 -18.08 -17.63 11.83
CA THR A 249 -18.27 -19.01 12.27
C THR A 249 -19.66 -19.08 12.85
N PHE A 250 -20.59 -19.48 11.98
CA PHE A 250 -21.87 -20.04 12.39
C PHE A 250 -21.62 -21.18 13.38
N GLN A 251 -22.52 -21.25 14.35
CA GLN A 251 -22.58 -22.25 15.41
C GLN A 251 -22.46 -23.68 14.87
N SER A 252 -21.88 -24.55 15.69
CA SER A 252 -22.39 -25.90 15.94
C SER A 252 -22.16 -26.21 17.41
#